data_AF-A0A2H0KRX5-F1
#
_entry.id   AF-A0A2H0KRX5-F1
#
_cell.length_a   1.000
_cell.length_b   1.000
_cell.length_c   1.000
_cell.angle_alpha   90.00
_cell.angle_beta   90.00
_cell.angle_gamma   90.00
#
_symmetry.space_group_name_H-M   'P 1'
#
loop_
_entity.id
_entity.type
_entity.pdbx_description
1 polymer ?
#
loop_
_entity_poly.entity_id
_entity_poly.type
_entity_poly.pdbx_seq_one_letter_code
_entity_poly.pdbx_strand_id
1 'polypeptide(L)'
;MRKKIFKYLAVSFIIGFLPIAALAKIDLTKDDLLTLLKNFQVWVEGAIFIIGILITLYAAFLYMTAGGDDEKISKAKKAFVWGLVGIGIAILATGIWGLVQSFLQP
;
A
#
# COMPACT_ATOMS: atom_id res chain seq x y z
N MET A 1 -1.06 -3.84 22.64
CA MET A 1 -0.16 -3.80 21.46
C MET A 1 -0.81 -3.27 20.17
N ARG A 2 -2.10 -3.53 19.89
CA ARG A 2 -2.81 -3.02 18.69
C ARG A 2 -2.79 -1.50 18.45
N LYS A 3 -2.84 -0.67 19.50
CA LYS A 3 -2.83 0.81 19.38
C LYS A 3 -1.52 1.38 18.86
N LYS A 4 -0.39 0.71 19.10
CA LYS A 4 0.94 1.18 18.67
C LYS A 4 1.12 1.01 17.17
N ILE A 5 0.72 -0.15 16.63
CA ILE A 5 0.70 -0.43 15.19
C ILE A 5 -0.18 0.57 14.44
N PHE A 6 -1.37 0.87 14.98
CA PHE A 6 -2.26 1.86 14.38
C PHE A 6 -1.64 3.27 14.37
N LYS A 7 -0.89 3.61 15.43
CA LYS A 7 -0.17 4.89 15.53
C LYS A 7 0.98 4.98 14.52
N TYR A 8 1.75 3.91 14.31
CA TYR A 8 2.81 3.89 13.29
C TYR A 8 2.26 3.91 11.86
N LEU A 9 1.13 3.22 11.61
CA LEU A 9 0.37 3.32 10.35
C LEU A 9 -0.09 4.76 10.10
N ALA A 10 -0.73 5.38 11.10
CA ALA A 10 -1.19 6.77 11.00
C ALA A 10 -0.03 7.76 10.84
N VAL A 11 1.10 7.54 11.52
CA VAL A 11 2.30 8.40 11.40
C VAL A 11 2.94 8.27 10.02
N SER A 12 3.05 7.05 9.45
CA SER A 12 3.52 6.86 8.07
C SER A 12 2.58 7.50 7.05
N PHE A 13 1.26 7.40 7.27
CA PHE A 13 0.25 8.04 6.45
C PHE A 13 0.37 9.58 6.47
N ILE A 14 0.63 10.17 7.64
CA ILE A 14 0.81 11.63 7.82
C ILE A 14 2.13 12.12 7.21
N ILE A 15 3.25 11.41 7.43
CA ILE A 15 4.56 11.76 6.84
C ILE A 15 4.50 11.68 5.30
N GLY A 16 3.80 10.69 4.76
CA GLY A 16 3.57 10.55 3.32
C GLY A 16 2.63 11.61 2.71
N PHE A 17 1.87 12.34 3.53
CA PHE A 17 0.96 13.39 3.07
C PHE A 17 1.60 14.80 3.06
N LEU A 18 2.77 14.97 3.69
CA LEU A 18 3.52 16.23 3.67
C LEU A 18 3.82 16.77 2.27
N PRO A 19 4.18 15.94 1.27
CA PRO A 19 4.39 16.42 -0.10
C PRO A 19 3.11 16.96 -0.73
N ILE A 20 1.95 16.34 -0.46
CA ILE A 20 0.66 16.78 -1.03
C ILE A 20 0.23 18.14 -0.42
N ALA A 21 0.45 18.33 0.88
CA ALA A 21 0.16 19.60 1.55
C ALA A 21 1.08 20.75 1.06
N ALA A 22 2.33 20.45 0.71
CA ALA A 22 3.26 21.43 0.13
C ALA A 22 2.84 21.88 -1.30
N LEU A 23 2.02 21.09 -1.98
CA LEU A 23 1.52 21.37 -3.33
C LEU A 23 0.17 22.12 -3.34
N ALA A 24 -0.37 22.53 -2.19
CA ALA A 24 -1.63 23.31 -2.10
C ALA A 24 -1.54 24.75 -2.66
N LYS A 25 -0.36 25.16 -3.17
CA LYS A 25 -0.04 26.53 -3.58
C LYS A 25 0.30 26.64 -5.07
N ILE A 26 -0.43 25.92 -5.93
CA ILE A 26 -0.06 25.70 -7.32
C ILE A 26 -1.09 26.27 -8.31
N ASP A 27 -0.60 27.10 -9.24
CA ASP A 27 -1.27 27.39 -10.51
C ASP A 27 -1.38 26.10 -11.33
N LEU A 28 -2.60 25.69 -11.71
CA LEU A 28 -2.94 24.39 -12.31
C LEU A 28 -2.30 24.16 -13.70
N THR A 29 -0.98 24.00 -13.74
CA THR A 29 -0.22 23.64 -14.93
C THR A 29 -0.19 22.11 -15.07
N LYS A 30 -0.09 21.58 -16.30
CA LYS A 30 -0.13 20.13 -16.56
C LYS A 30 0.94 19.34 -15.78
N ASP A 31 2.12 19.92 -15.59
CA ASP A 31 3.23 19.29 -14.87
C ASP A 31 2.95 19.10 -13.38
N ASP A 32 2.19 20.01 -12.79
CA ASP A 32 1.82 19.91 -11.39
C ASP A 32 0.73 18.86 -11.15
N LEU A 33 -0.23 18.73 -12.09
CA LEU A 33 -1.23 17.66 -12.06
C LEU A 33 -0.58 16.28 -12.16
N LEU A 34 0.43 16.12 -13.02
CA LEU A 34 1.20 14.89 -13.12
C LEU A 34 1.99 14.60 -11.84
N THR A 35 2.55 15.63 -11.21
CA THR A 35 3.29 15.50 -9.95
C THR A 35 2.37 15.11 -8.79
N LEU A 36 1.18 15.71 -8.70
CA LEU A 36 0.16 15.35 -7.72
C LEU A 36 -0.28 13.89 -7.87
N LEU A 37 -0.55 13.46 -9.11
CA LEU A 37 -1.00 12.10 -9.37
C LEU A 37 0.09 11.06 -9.10
N LYS A 38 1.36 11.36 -9.43
CA LYS A 38 2.51 10.53 -9.08
C LYS A 38 2.69 10.39 -7.57
N ASN A 39 2.58 11.50 -6.84
CA ASN A 39 2.71 11.50 -5.38
C ASN A 39 1.58 10.71 -4.72
N PHE A 40 0.35 10.84 -5.25
CA PHE A 40 -0.79 10.04 -4.79
C PHE A 40 -0.54 8.55 -5.01
N GLN A 41 -0.05 8.15 -6.18
CA GLN A 41 0.25 6.75 -6.47
C GLN A 41 1.30 6.17 -5.53
N VAL A 42 2.43 6.86 -5.34
CA VAL A 42 3.51 6.40 -4.44
C VAL A 42 2.99 6.21 -3.02
N TRP A 43 2.06 7.08 -2.60
CA TRP A 43 1.46 6.99 -1.29
C TRP A 43 0.50 5.79 -1.15
N VAL A 44 -0.36 5.55 -2.15
CA VAL A 44 -1.25 4.37 -2.18
C VAL A 44 -0.42 3.08 -2.20
N GLU A 45 0.64 3.03 -3.01
CA GLU A 45 1.56 1.90 -3.07
C GLU A 45 2.21 1.64 -1.70
N GLY A 46 2.75 2.67 -1.06
CA GLY A 46 3.32 2.55 0.29
C GLY A 46 2.32 2.03 1.32
N ALA A 47 1.06 2.49 1.29
CA ALA A 47 0.01 1.99 2.17
C ALA A 47 -0.27 0.49 1.95
N ILE A 48 -0.34 0.04 0.70
CA ILE A 48 -0.56 -1.37 0.35
C ILE A 48 0.60 -2.24 0.85
N PHE A 49 1.85 -1.81 0.67
CA PHE A 49 3.02 -2.56 1.16
C PHE A 49 3.01 -2.73 2.69
N ILE A 50 2.70 -1.66 3.42
CA ILE A 50 2.60 -1.73 4.89
C ILE A 50 1.51 -2.72 5.32
N ILE A 51 0.34 -2.67 4.69
CA ILE A 51 -0.76 -3.59 4.97
C ILE A 51 -0.38 -5.02 4.61
N GLY A 52 0.28 -5.23 3.46
CA GLY A 52 0.77 -6.54 3.00
C GLY A 52 1.74 -7.18 4.00
N ILE A 53 2.67 -6.41 4.55
CA ILE A 53 3.58 -6.87 5.61
C ILE A 53 2.80 -7.26 6.87
N LEU A 54 1.84 -6.45 7.31
CA LEU A 54 1.03 -6.75 8.50
C LEU A 54 0.19 -8.01 8.35
N ILE A 55 -0.43 -8.22 7.19
CA ILE A 55 -1.21 -9.44 6.88
C ILE A 55 -0.28 -10.65 6.84
N THR A 56 0.91 -10.51 6.24
CA THR A 56 1.90 -11.59 6.18
C THR A 56 2.36 -12.01 7.57
N LEU A 57 2.67 -11.05 8.44
CA LEU A 57 2.99 -11.33 9.85
C LEU A 57 1.82 -11.98 10.58
N TYR A 58 0.59 -11.49 10.37
CA TYR A 58 -0.60 -12.10 10.96
C TYR A 58 -0.80 -13.56 10.51
N ALA A 59 -0.60 -13.85 9.22
CA ALA A 59 -0.65 -15.20 8.68
C ALA A 59 0.42 -16.10 9.29
N ALA A 60 1.65 -15.60 9.46
CA ALA A 60 2.73 -16.35 10.11
C ALA A 60 2.41 -16.70 11.58
N PHE A 61 1.90 -15.74 12.35
CA PHE A 61 1.46 -15.98 13.73
C PHE A 61 0.29 -16.99 13.78
N LEU A 62 -0.68 -16.87 12.88
CA LEU A 62 -1.82 -17.78 12.83
C LEU A 62 -1.40 -19.21 12.48
N TYR A 63 -0.42 -19.37 11.58
CA TYR A 63 0.14 -20.68 11.23
C TYR A 63 0.91 -21.29 12.41
N MET A 64 1.77 -20.52 13.06
CA MET A 64 2.60 -21.00 14.18
C MET A 64 1.77 -21.37 15.42
N THR A 65 0.64 -20.69 15.63
CA THR A 65 -0.26 -20.95 16.77
C THR A 65 -1.40 -21.91 16.45
N ALA A 66 -1.44 -22.48 15.24
CA ALA A 66 -2.53 -23.37 14.83
C ALA A 66 -2.53 -24.71 15.59
N GLY A 67 -1.37 -25.22 16.00
CA GLY A 67 -1.28 -26.44 16.83
C GLY A 67 -1.90 -27.69 16.21
N GLY A 68 -1.99 -27.76 14.87
CA GLY A 68 -2.63 -28.88 14.16
C GLY A 68 -4.12 -28.67 13.84
N ASP A 69 -4.70 -27.53 14.17
CA ASP A 69 -6.06 -27.14 13.78
C ASP A 69 -6.12 -26.78 12.28
N ASP A 70 -6.74 -27.65 11.49
CA ASP A 70 -6.86 -27.49 10.04
C ASP A 70 -7.57 -26.20 9.61
N GLU A 71 -8.52 -25.71 10.42
CA GLU A 71 -9.24 -24.48 10.11
C GLU A 71 -8.31 -23.27 10.20
N LYS A 72 -7.48 -23.22 11.25
CA LYS A 72 -6.48 -22.15 11.44
C LYS A 72 -5.39 -22.21 10.39
N ILE A 73 -4.93 -23.40 10.02
CA ILE A 73 -3.93 -23.60 8.95
C ILE A 73 -4.48 -23.10 7.62
N SER A 74 -5.72 -23.47 7.28
CA SER A 74 -6.39 -23.03 6.05
C SER A 74 -6.53 -21.51 6.02
N LYS A 75 -6.92 -20.90 7.14
CA LYS A 75 -7.04 -19.44 7.26
C LYS A 75 -5.70 -18.73 7.14
N ALA A 76 -4.63 -19.27 7.73
CA ALA A 76 -3.28 -18.72 7.60
C ALA A 76 -2.79 -18.75 6.16
N LYS A 77 -2.98 -19.88 5.45
CA LYS A 77 -2.63 -20.00 4.04
C LYS A 77 -3.39 -19.00 3.17
N LYS A 78 -4.70 -18.88 3.38
CA LYS A 78 -5.52 -17.89 2.65
C LYS A 78 -5.02 -16.47 2.90
N ALA A 79 -4.81 -16.10 4.17
CA ALA A 79 -4.31 -14.77 4.53
C ALA A 79 -2.94 -14.48 3.88
N PHE A 80 -2.05 -15.46 3.85
CA PHE A 80 -0.74 -15.34 3.20
C PHE A 80 -0.86 -15.14 1.68
N VAL A 81 -1.69 -15.94 0.99
CA VAL A 81 -1.93 -15.80 -0.45
C VAL A 81 -2.54 -14.44 -0.78
N TRP A 82 -3.56 -14.01 -0.03
CA TRP A 82 -4.16 -12.69 -0.22
C TRP A 82 -3.17 -11.55 0.04
N GLY A 83 -2.25 -11.71 1.00
CA GLY A 83 -1.14 -10.79 1.22
C GLY A 83 -0.22 -10.68 0.00
N LEU A 84 0.18 -11.82 -0.59
CA LEU A 84 0.97 -11.84 -1.82
C LEU A 84 0.24 -11.22 -3.01
N VAL A 85 -1.05 -11.53 -3.17
CA VAL A 85 -1.88 -10.98 -4.25
C VAL A 85 -1.97 -9.47 -4.14
N GLY A 86 -2.13 -8.92 -2.92
CA GLY A 86 -2.12 -7.47 -2.71
C GLY A 86 -0.82 -6.79 -3.14
N ILE A 87 0.32 -7.42 -2.84
CA ILE A 87 1.64 -6.93 -3.29
C ILE A 87 1.77 -7.05 -4.81
N GLY A 88 1.32 -8.15 -5.40
CA GLY A 88 1.31 -8.35 -6.85
C GLY A 88 0.50 -7.28 -7.58
N ILE A 89 -0.67 -6.93 -7.06
CA ILE A 89 -1.51 -5.85 -7.61
C ILE A 89 -0.81 -4.49 -7.50
N ALA A 90 -0.12 -4.20 -6.39
CA ALA A 90 0.62 -2.95 -6.23
C ALA A 90 1.72 -2.81 -7.31
N ILE A 91 2.46 -3.88 -7.59
CA ILE A 91 3.46 -3.91 -8.66
C ILE A 91 2.80 -3.67 -10.03
N LEU A 92 1.67 -4.34 -10.32
CA LEU A 92 0.96 -4.16 -11.59
C LEU A 92 0.44 -2.72 -11.76
N ALA A 93 0.02 -2.05 -10.68
CA ALA A 93 -0.43 -0.67 -10.72
C ALA A 93 0.66 0.30 -11.22
N THR A 94 1.93 0.01 -10.95
CA THR A 94 3.05 0.83 -11.47
C THR A 94 3.13 0.83 -12.99
N GLY A 95 2.71 -0.26 -13.65
CA GLY A 95 2.67 -0.34 -15.12
C GLY A 95 1.59 0.55 -15.74
N ILE A 96 0.46 0.72 -15.04
CA ILE A 96 -0.65 1.58 -15.51
C ILE A 96 -0.21 3.04 -15.54
N TRP A 97 0.60 3.48 -14.57
CA TRP A 97 1.15 4.83 -14.55
C TRP A 97 1.96 5.16 -15.80
N GLY A 98 2.82 4.23 -16.23
CA GLY A 98 3.62 4.40 -17.44
C GLY A 98 2.74 4.65 -18.67
N LEU A 99 1.62 3.91 -18.77
CA LEU A 99 0.63 4.12 -19.83
C LEU A 99 -0.05 5.49 -19.73
N VAL A 100 -0.46 5.90 -18.53
CA VAL A 100 -1.09 7.21 -18.31
C VAL A 100 -0.15 8.36 -18.72
N GLN A 101 1.15 8.24 -18.42
CA GLN A 101 2.15 9.22 -18.86
C GLN A 101 2.26 9.27 -20.39
N SER A 102 2.20 8.13 -21.08
CA SER A 102 2.26 8.06 -22.55
C SER A 102 1.06 8.68 -23.26
N PHE A 103 -0.10 8.79 -22.61
CA PHE A 103 -1.27 9.47 -23.19
C PHE A 103 -1.33 10.97 -22.87
N LEU A 104 -0.62 11.41 -21.82
CA LEU A 104 -0.62 12.81 -21.36
C LEU A 104 0.56 13.62 -21.87
N GLN A 105 1.66 12.97 -22.24
CA GLN A 105 2.76 13.57 -22.98
C GLN A 105 2.46 13.39 -24.48
N PRO A 106 2.35 14.48 -25.28
CA PRO A 106 2.17 14.39 -26.72
C PRO A 106 3.36 13.73 -27.42
#